data_AF-A0A1D6DSP3-F1
#
_entry.id   AF-A0A1D6DSP3-F1
#
_cell.length_a   1.000
_cell.length_b   1.000
_cell.length_c   1.000
_cell.angle_alpha   90.00
_cell.angle_beta   90.00
_cell.angle_gamma   90.00
#
_symmetry.space_group_name_H-M   'P 1'
#
loop_
_entity.id
_entity.type
_entity.pdbx_description
1 polymer ?
#
loop_
_entity_poly.entity_id
_entity_poly.type
_entity_poly.pdbx_seq_one_letter_code
_entity_poly.pdbx_strand_id
1 'polypeptide(L)'
;MRRAVTENGKIARDARESIQECVSEFISFITSEASDKCVKERRKTINDDDIIWSLGTLGFEEYVEPLKIYLNNYQEGDIKGSKSSDQNGKK
;
A
#
# COMPACT_ATOMS: atom_id res chain seq x y z
N MET A 1 -7.21 13.95 -5.48
CA MET A 1 -7.18 15.40 -5.19
C MET A 1 -8.46 16.17 -5.53
N ARG A 2 -9.03 16.10 -6.76
CA ARG A 2 -10.22 16.92 -7.10
C ARG A 2 -11.44 16.75 -6.18
N ARG A 3 -11.68 15.56 -5.61
CA ARG A 3 -12.79 15.33 -4.67
C ARG A 3 -12.61 15.99 -3.31
N ALA A 4 -11.39 16.39 -2.95
CA ALA A 4 -11.08 17.06 -1.69
C ALA A 4 -11.22 18.60 -1.77
N VAL A 5 -11.49 19.14 -2.96
CA VAL A 5 -11.71 20.57 -3.18
C VAL A 5 -13.15 20.80 -3.64
N THR A 6 -13.66 22.02 -3.43
CA THR A 6 -14.99 22.42 -3.89
C THR A 6 -15.10 22.31 -5.40
N GLU A 7 -16.33 22.18 -5.92
CA GLU A 7 -16.61 21.99 -7.35
C GLU A 7 -15.96 23.07 -8.23
N ASN A 8 -16.00 24.33 -7.80
CA ASN A 8 -15.37 25.47 -8.47
C ASN A 8 -13.92 25.73 -8.01
N GLY A 9 -13.40 24.90 -7.11
CA GLY A 9 -12.06 25.00 -6.56
C GLY A 9 -11.00 24.70 -7.63
N LYS A 10 -10.03 25.62 -7.77
CA LYS A 10 -8.87 25.44 -8.64
C LYS A 10 -7.68 24.99 -7.82
N ILE A 11 -7.04 23.90 -8.24
CA ILE A 11 -5.76 23.46 -7.71
C ILE A 11 -4.69 23.94 -8.68
N ALA A 12 -3.78 24.78 -8.20
CA ALA A 12 -2.62 25.26 -8.96
C ALA A 12 -1.79 24.09 -9.49
N ARG A 13 -1.13 24.27 -10.64
CA ARG A 13 -0.29 23.23 -11.24
C ARG A 13 0.84 22.85 -10.27
N ASP A 14 1.54 23.85 -9.76
CA ASP A 14 2.69 23.68 -8.86
C ASP A 14 2.30 22.93 -7.57
N ALA A 15 1.08 23.12 -7.06
CA ALA A 15 0.57 22.35 -5.93
C ALA A 15 0.35 20.86 -6.25
N ARG A 16 -0.03 20.52 -7.50
CA ARG A 16 -0.16 19.12 -7.92
C ARG A 16 1.20 18.46 -8.09
N GLU A 17 2.15 19.18 -8.66
CA GLU A 17 3.53 18.72 -8.83
C GLU A 17 4.17 18.46 -7.47
N SER A 18 4.05 19.40 -6.53
CA SER A 18 4.55 19.23 -5.16
C SER A 18 3.92 18.02 -4.45
N ILE A 19 2.60 17.81 -4.53
CA ILE A 19 1.98 16.63 -3.91
C ILE A 19 2.44 15.33 -4.59
N GLN A 20 2.63 15.35 -5.91
CA GLN A 20 3.15 14.19 -6.63
C GLN A 20 4.56 13.84 -6.16
N GLU A 21 5.43 14.84 -6.00
CA GLU A 21 6.78 14.66 -5.43
C GLU A 21 6.71 14.09 -4.02
N CYS A 22 5.88 14.65 -3.14
CA CYS A 22 5.71 14.14 -1.77
C CYS A 22 5.23 12.67 -1.76
N VAL A 23 4.32 12.29 -2.66
CA VAL A 23 3.85 10.90 -2.74
C VAL A 23 4.95 9.97 -3.25
N SER A 24 5.73 10.40 -4.24
CA SER A 24 6.89 9.64 -4.74
C SER A 24 7.97 9.47 -3.68
N GLU A 25 8.24 10.52 -2.91
CA GLU A 25 9.16 10.49 -1.78
C GLU A 25 8.64 9.55 -0.69
N PHE A 26 7.35 9.65 -0.34
CA PHE A 26 6.73 8.76 0.64
C PHE A 26 6.87 7.28 0.26
N ILE A 27 6.56 6.92 -0.99
CA ILE A 27 6.72 5.55 -1.48
C ILE A 27 8.19 5.11 -1.36
N SER A 28 9.12 5.97 -1.75
CA SER A 28 10.55 5.67 -1.70
C SER A 28 11.05 5.50 -0.27
N PHE A 29 10.57 6.34 0.66
CA PHE A 29 10.94 6.31 2.08
C PHE A 29 10.48 5.02 2.76
N ILE A 30 9.22 4.61 2.55
CA ILE A 30 8.71 3.34 3.11
C ILE A 30 9.42 2.15 2.46
N THR A 31 9.59 2.17 1.13
CA THR A 31 10.19 1.04 0.39
C THR A 31 11.67 0.88 0.70
N SER A 32 12.40 1.97 0.98
CA SER A 32 13.81 1.87 1.39
C SER A 32 13.97 1.16 2.73
N GLU A 33 13.13 1.49 3.72
CA GLU A 33 13.18 0.81 5.02
C GLU A 33 12.77 -0.68 4.89
N ALA A 34 11.74 -0.96 4.09
CA ALA A 34 11.30 -2.32 3.81
C ALA A 34 12.39 -3.15 3.09
N SER A 35 13.10 -2.52 2.15
CA SER A 35 14.25 -3.11 1.47
C SER A 35 15.37 -3.42 2.46
N ASP A 36 15.71 -2.49 3.36
CA ASP A 36 16.75 -2.70 4.36
C ASP A 36 16.41 -3.85 5.31
N LYS A 37 15.15 -3.95 5.76
CA LYS A 37 14.68 -5.11 6.52
C LYS A 37 14.81 -6.42 5.72
N CYS A 38 14.32 -6.43 4.49
CA CYS A 38 14.38 -7.60 3.61
C CYS A 38 15.82 -8.09 3.40
N VAL A 39 16.76 -7.17 3.18
CA VAL A 39 18.19 -7.48 3.04
C VAL A 39 18.79 -7.98 4.36
N LYS A 40 18.48 -7.35 5.50
CA LYS A 40 18.91 -7.80 6.83
C LYS A 40 18.45 -9.23 7.12
N GLU A 41 17.26 -9.60 6.64
CA GLU A 41 16.69 -10.95 6.76
C GLU A 41 17.15 -11.93 5.65
N ARG A 42 18.14 -11.54 4.83
CA ARG A 42 18.70 -12.34 3.73
C ARG A 42 17.65 -12.73 2.67
N ARG A 43 16.62 -11.92 2.50
CA ARG A 43 15.60 -12.05 1.45
C ARG A 43 15.93 -11.12 0.28
N LYS A 44 15.31 -11.39 -0.87
CA LYS A 44 15.44 -10.58 -2.10
C LYS A 44 14.11 -9.98 -2.58
N THR A 45 13.02 -10.35 -1.91
CA THR A 45 11.67 -9.95 -2.27
C THR A 45 11.03 -9.34 -1.04
N ILE A 46 10.67 -8.06 -1.16
CA ILE A 46 9.87 -7.34 -0.17
C ILE A 46 8.46 -7.93 -0.21
N ASN A 47 7.89 -8.19 0.96
CA ASN A 47 6.49 -8.60 1.10
C ASN A 47 5.64 -7.51 1.78
N ASP A 48 4.35 -7.76 1.86
CA ASP A 48 3.36 -6.97 2.58
C ASP A 48 3.73 -6.70 4.04
N ASP A 49 4.19 -7.73 4.78
CA ASP A 49 4.62 -7.58 6.17
C ASP A 49 5.79 -6.60 6.34
N ASP A 50 6.71 -6.54 5.38
CA ASP A 50 7.81 -5.57 5.40
C ASP A 50 7.32 -4.14 5.27
N ILE A 51 6.32 -3.90 4.41
CA ILE A 51 5.72 -2.58 4.23
C ILE A 51 5.02 -2.14 5.51
N ILE A 52 4.19 -3.02 6.09
CA ILE A 52 3.46 -2.72 7.34
C ILE A 52 4.43 -2.48 8.50
N TRP A 53 5.49 -3.28 8.60
CA TRP A 53 6.53 -3.08 9.61
C TRP A 53 7.29 -1.76 9.42
N SER A 54 7.58 -1.38 8.17
CA SER A 54 8.31 -0.15 7.85
C SER A 54 7.49 1.09 8.20
N LEU A 55 6.18 1.08 7.93
CA LEU A 55 5.28 2.14 8.36
C LEU A 55 5.33 2.35 9.88
N GLY A 56 5.24 1.26 10.66
CA GLY A 56 5.36 1.35 12.12
C GLY A 56 6.73 1.84 12.59
N THR A 57 7.81 1.46 11.90
CA THR A 57 9.17 1.85 12.27
C THR A 57 9.47 3.32 11.96
N LEU A 58 8.86 3.85 10.90
CA LEU A 58 9.09 5.22 10.42
C LEU A 58 8.13 6.26 11.03
N GLY A 59 7.30 5.88 12.00
CA GLY A 59 6.39 6.79 12.70
C GLY A 59 5.03 7.00 12.02
N PHE A 60 4.59 6.03 11.21
CA PHE A 60 3.27 5.98 10.57
C PHE A 60 2.40 4.87 11.19
N GLU A 61 2.45 4.71 12.51
CA GLU A 61 1.76 3.64 13.24
C GLU A 61 0.24 3.66 13.04
N GLU A 62 -0.35 4.83 12.77
CA GLU A 62 -1.77 4.98 12.50
C GLU A 62 -2.23 4.24 11.24
N TYR A 63 -1.32 3.93 10.32
CA TYR A 63 -1.61 3.15 9.11
C TYR A 63 -1.56 1.64 9.34
N VAL A 64 -0.87 1.18 10.39
CA VAL A 64 -0.58 -0.25 10.61
C VAL A 64 -1.85 -1.07 10.78
N GLU A 65 -2.72 -0.69 11.71
CA GLU A 65 -3.94 -1.46 12.00
C GLU A 65 -4.95 -1.44 10.83
N PRO A 66 -5.25 -0.28 10.20
CA PRO A 66 -6.10 -0.26 9.00
C PRO A 66 -5.55 -1.13 7.85
N LEU A 67 -4.23 -1.13 7.63
CA LEU A 67 -3.62 -1.94 6.57
C LEU A 67 -3.63 -3.43 6.88
N LYS A 68 -3.45 -3.84 8.15
CA LYS A 68 -3.62 -5.25 8.55
C LYS A 68 -5.04 -5.74 8.32
N ILE A 69 -6.05 -4.94 8.68
CA ILE A 69 -7.46 -5.27 8.41
C ILE A 69 -7.70 -5.39 6.91
N TYR A 70 -7.18 -4.43 6.13
CA TYR A 70 -7.28 -4.47 4.68
C TYR A 70 -6.63 -5.72 4.10
N LEU A 71 -5.42 -6.06 4.52
CA LEU A 71 -4.69 -7.23 4.07
C LEU A 71 -5.45 -8.53 4.37
N ASN A 72 -5.99 -8.67 5.58
CA ASN A 72 -6.82 -9.81 5.96
C ASN A 72 -8.06 -9.93 5.06
N ASN A 73 -8.78 -8.82 4.84
CA ASN A 73 -9.97 -8.80 3.99
C ASN A 73 -9.65 -9.11 2.52
N TYR A 74 -8.50 -8.62 2.05
CA TYR A 74 -8.00 -8.87 0.70
C TYR A 74 -7.71 -10.36 0.51
N GLN A 75 -7.01 -10.98 1.46
CA GLN A 75 -6.72 -12.41 1.45
C GLN A 75 -8.01 -13.25 1.51
N GLU A 76 -8.97 -12.91 2.36
CA GLU A 76 -10.27 -13.59 2.41
C GLU A 76 -11.09 -13.44 1.11
N GLY A 77 -11.06 -12.25 0.51
CA GLY A 77 -11.75 -11.93 -0.73
C GLY A 77 -11.16 -12.68 -1.93
N ASP A 78 -9.83 -12.71 -2.03
CA ASP A 78 -9.11 -13.48 -3.06
C ASP A 78 -9.37 -14.98 -2.91
N ILE A 79 -9.44 -15.50 -1.67
CA ILE A 79 -9.82 -16.90 -1.41
C ILE A 79 -11.24 -17.19 -1.92
N LYS A 80 -12.19 -16.26 -1.76
CA LYS A 80 -13.56 -16.42 -2.29
C LYS A 80 -13.59 -16.35 -3.81
N GLY A 81 -12.82 -15.45 -4.42
CA GLY A 81 -12.66 -15.33 -5.87
C GLY A 81 -12.12 -16.62 -6.49
N SER A 82 -11.00 -17.15 -5.97
CA SER A 82 -10.36 -18.35 -6.52
C SER A 82 -11.16 -19.63 -6.33
N LYS A 83 -11.96 -19.78 -5.27
CA LYS A 83 -12.83 -20.97 -5.10
C LYS A 83 -13.94 -21.06 -6.15
N SER A 84 -14.31 -19.94 -6.77
CA SER A 84 -15.34 -19.91 -7.81
C SER A 84 -14.85 -20.53 -9.12
N SER A 85 -13.53 -20.50 -9.37
CA SER A 85 -12.95 -20.92 -10.64
C SER A 85 -12.80 -22.44 -10.78
N ASP A 86 -12.71 -23.16 -9.66
CA ASP A 86 -12.29 -24.57 -9.66
C ASP A 86 -13.45 -25.58 -9.74
N GLN A 87 -14.71 -25.11 -9.70
CA GLN A 87 -15.87 -26.00 -9.79
C GLN A 87 -16.39 -26.24 -11.22
N ASN A 88 -15.85 -25.56 -12.24
CA ASN A 88 -16.37 -25.72 -13.60
C ASN A 88 -15.62 -26.75 -14.48
N GLY A 89 -14.71 -27.53 -13.90
CA GLY A 89 -13.83 -28.47 -14.64
C GLY A 89 -14.25 -29.94 -14.66
N LYS A 90 -15.41 -30.32 -14.11
CA LYS A 90 -15.83 -31.73 -14.02
C LYS A 90 -17.13 -31.99 -14.79
N LYS A 91 -17.03 -32.09 -16.12
CA LYS A 91 -18.00 -32.83 -16.93
C LYS A 91 -17.40 -33.32 -18.23
#